data_AF-A0A562S9M7-F1
#
_entry.id   AF-A0A562S9M7-F1
#
_cell.length_a   1.000
_cell.length_b   1.000
_cell.length_c   1.000
_cell.angle_alpha   90.00
_cell.angle_beta   90.00
_cell.angle_gamma   90.00
#
_symmetry.space_group_name_H-M   'P 1'
#
loop_
_entity.id
_entity.type
_entity.pdbx_description
1 polymer ?
#
loop_
_entity_poly.entity_id
_entity_poly.type
_entity_poly.pdbx_seq_one_letter_code
_entity_poly.pdbx_strand_id
1 'polypeptide(L)' 'MLSKVRIRHDQKGFTLIELMIVIAIIGILAAVAIPQFASYRARGYNSQALSDARNLRTDMEGFHATWNTYPGN' A
#
# COMPACT_ATOMS: atom_id res chain seq x y z
N MET A 1 53.99 35.80 -8.67
CA MET A 1 53.65 34.38 -8.90
C MET A 1 52.73 33.93 -7.78
N LEU A 2 51.42 33.78 -8.04
CA LEU A 2 50.46 33.33 -7.03
C LEU A 2 50.35 31.80 -7.08
N SER A 3 50.79 31.14 -6.00
CA SER A 3 50.67 29.69 -5.87
C SER A 3 49.20 29.30 -5.75
N LYS A 4 48.70 28.53 -6.72
CA LYS A 4 47.34 27.96 -6.70
C LYS A 4 47.21 26.98 -5.53
N VAL A 5 46.39 27.33 -4.55
CA VAL A 5 45.91 26.41 -3.51
C VAL A 5 45.01 25.38 -4.20
N ARG A 6 45.43 24.10 -4.22
CA ARG A 6 44.56 22.99 -4.66
C ARG A 6 43.70 22.54 -3.49
N ILE A 7 42.40 22.82 -3.55
CA ILE A 7 41.42 22.22 -2.64
C ILE A 7 41.27 20.74 -3.04
N ARG A 8 41.78 19.84 -2.20
CA ARG A 8 41.51 18.40 -2.33
C ARG A 8 40.07 18.17 -1.90
N HIS A 9 39.20 17.81 -2.85
CA HIS A 9 37.90 17.26 -2.52
C HIS A 9 38.14 15.84 -2.00
N ASP A 10 38.00 15.67 -0.68
CA ASP A 10 38.12 14.37 -0.02
C ASP A 10 36.86 13.55 -0.38
N GLN A 11 36.95 12.78 -1.47
CA GLN A 11 35.86 11.88 -1.89
C GLN A 11 35.78 10.71 -0.92
N LYS A 12 35.09 10.91 0.20
CA LYS A 12 34.78 9.85 1.16
C LYS A 12 33.77 8.90 0.51
N GLY A 13 34.23 7.68 0.19
CA GLY A 13 33.37 6.59 -0.26
C GLY A 13 32.48 6.06 0.86
N PHE A 14 31.36 5.45 0.48
CA PHE A 14 30.43 4.79 1.38
C PHE A 14 31.00 3.46 1.91
N THR A 15 30.75 3.12 3.16
CA THR A 15 31.25 1.88 3.76
C THR A 15 30.28 0.72 3.52
N LEU A 16 30.81 -0.50 3.43
CA LEU A 16 29.97 -1.71 3.35
C LEU A 16 29.10 -1.89 4.60
N ILE A 17 29.60 -1.44 5.76
CA ILE A 17 28.87 -1.52 7.03
C ILE A 17 27.61 -0.66 7.00
N GLU A 18 27.71 0.57 6.48
CA GLU A 18 26.54 1.42 6.30
C GLU A 18 25.51 0.76 5.38
N LEU A 19 25.94 0.11 4.29
CA LEU A 19 25.03 -0.62 3.40
C LEU A 19 24.31 -1.75 4.12
N MET A 20 25.03 -2.54 4.91
CA MET A 20 24.49 -3.70 5.61
C MET A 20 23.42 -3.30 6.63
N ILE A 21 23.64 -2.21 7.37
CA ILE A 21 22.66 -1.70 8.34
C ILE A 21 21.38 -1.24 7.61
N VAL A 22 21.53 -0.54 6.48
CA VAL A 22 20.38 -0.08 5.68
C VAL A 22 19.56 -1.27 5.18
N ILE A 23 20.20 -2.30 4.64
CA ILE A 23 19.52 -3.51 4.16
C ILE A 23 18.83 -4.24 5.31
N ALA A 24 19.46 -4.33 6.48
CA ALA A 24 18.86 -4.94 7.66
C ALA A 24 17.58 -4.23 8.10
N ILE A 25 17.59 -2.89 8.15
CA ILE A 25 16.40 -2.09 8.49
C ILE A 25 15.29 -2.29 7.45
N ILE A 26 15.62 -2.20 6.15
CA ILE A 26 14.65 -2.42 5.08
C ILE A 26 14.06 -3.83 5.14
N GLY A 27 14.88 -4.85 5.45
CA GLY A 27 14.43 -6.24 5.60
C GLY A 27 13.40 -6.41 6.73
N ILE A 28 13.66 -5.81 7.89
CA ILE A 28 12.72 -5.83 9.03
C ILE A 28 11.40 -5.15 8.66
N LEU A 29 11.48 -3.95 8.05
CA LEU A 29 10.29 -3.21 7.62
C LEU A 29 9.48 -3.98 6.57
N ALA A 30 10.14 -4.58 5.58
CA ALA A 30 9.50 -5.35 4.53
C ALA A 30 8.80 -6.62 5.07
N ALA A 31 9.44 -7.31 6.02
CA ALA A 31 8.89 -8.52 6.64
C ALA A 31 7.54 -8.27 7.33
N VAL A 32 7.35 -7.09 7.93
CA VAL A 32 6.06 -6.70 8.56
C VAL A 32 5.11 -6.07 7.54
N ALA A 33 5.62 -5.17 6.69
CA ALA A 33 4.80 -4.38 5.79
C ALA A 33 4.10 -5.22 4.71
N ILE A 34 4.77 -6.23 4.15
CA ILE A 34 4.22 -7.06 3.06
C ILE A 34 2.96 -7.83 3.50
N PRO A 35 2.97 -8.65 4.58
CA PRO A 35 1.77 -9.37 5.01
C PRO A 35 0.67 -8.42 5.51
N GLN A 36 1.05 -7.32 6.18
CA GLN A 36 0.10 -6.31 6.63
C GLN A 36 -0.63 -5.66 5.46
N PHE A 37 0.09 -5.27 4.40
CA PHE A 37 -0.48 -4.66 3.22
C PHE A 37 -1.38 -5.64 2.45
N ALA A 38 -0.97 -6.90 2.32
CA ALA A 38 -1.80 -7.95 1.71
C ALA A 38 -3.13 -8.14 2.46
N SER A 39 -3.06 -8.21 3.79
CA SER A 39 -4.26 -8.30 4.65
C SER A 39 -5.14 -7.04 4.54
N TYR A 40 -4.55 -5.86 4.49
CA TYR A 40 -5.27 -4.60 4.30
C TYR A 40 -6.02 -4.57 2.96
N ARG A 41 -5.36 -4.97 1.88
CA ARG A 41 -5.97 -5.05 0.54
C ARG A 41 -7.13 -6.04 0.51
N ALA A 42 -6.97 -7.22 1.12
CA ALA A 42 -8.04 -8.22 1.22
C ALA A 42 -9.26 -7.69 2.01
N ARG A 43 -9.03 -7.00 3.12
CA ARG A 43 -10.12 -6.32 3.86
C ARG A 43 -10.80 -5.25 3.02
N GLY A 44 -10.05 -4.50 2.23
CA GLY A 44 -10.60 -3.51 1.29
C GLY A 44 -11.56 -4.14 0.28
N TYR A 45 -11.15 -5.25 -0.36
CA TYR A 45 -12.01 -5.99 -1.29
C TYR A 45 -13.27 -6.53 -0.61
N ASN A 46 -13.14 -7.12 0.58
CA ASN A 46 -14.29 -7.64 1.31
C ASN A 46 -15.26 -6.52 1.71
N SER A 47 -14.74 -5.36 2.14
CA SER A 47 -15.55 -4.20 2.49
C SER A 47 -16.29 -3.66 1.26
N GLN A 48 -15.64 -3.63 0.10
CA GLN A 48 -16.26 -3.21 -1.15
C GLN A 48 -17.37 -4.19 -1.57
N ALA A 49 -17.09 -5.49 -1.60
CA ALA A 49 -18.08 -6.51 -1.93
C ALA A 49 -19.29 -6.49 -0.98
N LEU A 50 -19.07 -6.26 0.32
CA LEU A 50 -20.15 -6.10 1.29
C LEU A 50 -20.98 -4.84 1.04
N SER A 51 -20.34 -3.73 0.67
CA SER A 51 -21.03 -2.50 0.29
C SER A 51 -21.90 -2.72 -0.94
N ASP A 52 -21.36 -3.37 -1.97
CA ASP A 52 -22.07 -3.66 -3.21
C ASP A 52 -23.28 -4.58 -2.94
N ALA A 53 -23.12 -5.62 -2.13
CA ALA A 53 -24.21 -6.50 -1.74
C ALA A 53 -25.33 -5.77 -0.97
N ARG A 54 -24.98 -4.82 -0.10
CA ARG A 54 -25.96 -4.00 0.62
C ARG A 54 -26.72 -3.06 -0.31
N ASN A 55 -26.04 -2.47 -1.28
CA ASN A 55 -26.67 -1.63 -2.29
C ASN A 55 -27.65 -2.45 -3.13
N LEU A 56 -27.22 -3.61 -3.64
CA LEU A 56 -28.09 -4.51 -4.41
C LEU A 56 -29.32 -4.94 -3.62
N ARG A 57 -29.15 -5.29 -2.34
CA ARG A 57 -30.28 -5.60 -1.45
C ARG A 57 -31.26 -4.45 -1.35
N THR A 58 -30.75 -3.22 -1.16
CA THR A 58 -31.59 -2.02 -1.05
C THR A 58 -32.36 -1.77 -2.34
N ASP A 59 -31.71 -1.94 -3.48
CA ASP A 59 -32.34 -1.81 -4.80
C ASP A 59 -33.43 -2.86 -5.02
N MET A 60 -33.16 -4.12 -4.64
CA MET A 60 -34.14 -5.21 -4.71
C MET A 60 -35.35 -4.96 -3.80
N GLU A 61 -35.12 -4.53 -2.56
CA GLU A 61 -36.19 -4.16 -1.61
C GLU A 61 -37.02 -3.00 -2.15
N GLY A 62 -36.38 -1.97 -2.75
CA GLY A 62 -37.06 -0.85 -3.38
C GLY A 62 -37.92 -1.27 -4.59
N PHE A 63 -37.41 -2.19 -5.41
CA PHE A 63 -38.16 -2.75 -6.53
C PHE A 63 -39.38 -3.53 -6.04
N HIS A 64 -39.20 -4.42 -5.06
CA HIS A 64 -40.31 -5.18 -4.47
C HIS A 64 -41.36 -4.28 -3.82
N ALA A 65 -40.95 -3.21 -3.13
CA ALA A 65 -41.89 -2.25 -2.55
C ALA A 65 -42.76 -1.56 -3.61
N THR A 66 -42.23 -1.38 -4.83
CA THR A 66 -42.95 -0.71 -5.94
C THR A 66 -43.82 -1.68 -6.74
N TRP A 67 -43.30 -2.88 -7.03
CA TRP A 67 -43.89 -3.82 -8.00
C TRP A 67 -44.43 -5.10 -7.37
N ASN A 68 -44.31 -5.25 -6.04
CA ASN A 68 -44.73 -6.44 -5.27
C ASN A 68 -44.17 -7.77 -5.81
N THR A 69 -43.02 -7.71 -6.48
CA THR A 69 -42.26 -8.86 -6.98
C THR A 69 -40.78 -8.50 -6.99
N TYR A 70 -39.90 -9.50 -7.00
CA TYR A 70 -38.46 -9.28 -7.18
C TYR A 70 -38.09 -9.28 -8.67
N PRO A 71 -37.01 -8.58 -9.07
CA PRO A 71 -36.56 -8.60 -10.46
C PRO A 71 -36.12 -10.02 -10.87
N GLY A 72 -36.64 -10.53 -11.97
CA GLY A 72 -36.26 -11.84 -12.53
C GLY A 72 -37.17 -13.03 -12.16
N ASN A 73 -38.29 -12.78 -11.49
CA ASN A 73 -39.42 -13.71 -11.41
C ASN A 73 -40.37 -13.50 -12.60
#